data_AF-A0A839I8S3-F1
#
_entry.id   AF-A0A839I8S3-F1
#
_cell.length_a   1.000
_cell.length_b   1.000
_cell.length_c   1.000
_cell.angle_alpha   90.00
_cell.angle_beta   90.00
_cell.angle_gamma   90.00
#
_symmetry.space_group_name_H-M   'P 1'
#
loop_
_entity.id
_entity.type
_entity.pdbx_description
1 polymer ?
#
loop_
_entity_poly.entity_id
_entity_poly.type
_entity_poly.pdbx_seq_one_letter_code
_entity_poly.pdbx_strand_id
1 'polypeptide(L)'
;GSHNEWECPICRGVGTVDVEAISEIDLSPFEQEECPLCKGKGSHNEWECPICRGVGTVDVEAISEIDLSPFEQEECPLCKGKGSHNECECPICRGVGTVDVEAISEIDLSPFEQEECPLCTGKGRYNERLCPICKGIGTVDKSALEVIDLSYFE
;
A
#
# COMPACT_ATOMS: atom_id res chain seq x y z
N GLY A 1 -0.07 -27.84 -14.34
CA GLY A 1 -0.60 -27.64 -12.97
C GLY A 1 0.36 -26.74 -12.23
N SER A 2 -0.17 -25.80 -11.45
CA SER A 2 0.59 -24.85 -10.63
C SER A 2 0.27 -25.05 -9.15
N HIS A 3 1.17 -24.63 -8.27
CA HIS A 3 1.01 -24.58 -6.81
C HIS A 3 1.43 -23.18 -6.34
N ASN A 4 0.54 -22.42 -5.71
CA ASN A 4 0.78 -21.01 -5.37
C ASN A 4 1.29 -20.17 -6.56
N GLU A 5 0.72 -20.37 -7.76
CA GLU A 5 1.18 -19.78 -9.03
C GLU A 5 2.60 -20.17 -9.50
N TRP A 6 3.31 -21.02 -8.75
CA TRP A 6 4.57 -21.62 -9.17
C TRP A 6 4.36 -22.94 -9.90
N GLU A 7 5.38 -23.40 -10.62
CA GLU A 7 5.36 -24.73 -11.22
C GLU A 7 5.19 -25.78 -10.10
N CYS A 8 4.13 -26.57 -10.19
CA CYS A 8 3.85 -27.59 -9.17
C CYS A 8 5.00 -28.61 -9.14
N PRO A 9 5.67 -28.83 -8.00
CA PRO A 9 6.86 -29.70 -7.94
C PRO A 9 6.55 -31.17 -8.21
N ILE A 10 5.30 -31.59 -7.99
CA ILE A 10 4.82 -32.95 -8.20
C ILE A 10 4.56 -33.21 -9.68
N CYS A 11 3.75 -32.36 -10.33
CA CYS A 11 3.39 -32.54 -11.74
C CYS A 11 4.31 -31.80 -12.71
N ARG A 12 5.26 -31.00 -12.23
CA ARG A 12 6.21 -30.20 -13.04
C ARG A 12 5.54 -29.46 -14.19
N GLY A 13 4.47 -28.74 -13.86
CA GLY A 13 3.69 -28.00 -14.85
C GLY A 13 2.76 -28.85 -15.73
N VAL A 14 2.88 -30.18 -15.77
CA VAL A 14 2.07 -31.08 -16.62
C VAL A 14 0.60 -31.08 -16.21
N GLY A 15 0.29 -30.94 -14.92
CA GLY A 15 -1.08 -30.87 -14.39
C GLY A 15 -1.78 -32.22 -14.20
N THR A 16 -1.12 -33.32 -14.56
CA THR A 16 -1.55 -34.68 -14.29
C THR A 16 -0.39 -35.48 -13.75
N VAL A 17 -0.69 -36.45 -12.88
CA VAL A 17 0.26 -37.36 -12.24
C VAL A 17 -0.31 -38.76 -12.27
N ASP A 18 0.56 -39.77 -12.37
CA ASP A 18 0.14 -41.17 -12.32
C ASP A 18 -0.31 -41.52 -10.89
N VAL A 19 -1.50 -42.11 -10.74
CA VAL A 19 -2.09 -42.40 -9.43
C VAL A 19 -1.22 -43.35 -8.61
N GLU A 20 -0.52 -44.29 -9.25
CA GLU A 20 0.40 -45.21 -8.57
C GLU A 20 1.68 -44.48 -8.11
N ALA A 21 2.05 -43.39 -8.79
CA ALA A 21 3.21 -42.57 -8.44
C ALA A 21 2.94 -41.57 -7.30
N ILE A 22 1.67 -41.20 -7.03
CA ILE A 22 1.30 -40.28 -5.93
C ILE A 22 0.76 -40.98 -4.69
N SER A 23 0.40 -42.27 -4.74
CA SER A 23 -0.17 -42.96 -3.57
C SER A 23 0.80 -43.08 -2.38
N GLU A 24 2.10 -42.95 -2.62
CA GLU A 24 3.14 -42.98 -1.58
C GLU A 24 3.67 -41.57 -1.21
N ILE A 25 3.19 -40.53 -1.91
CA ILE A 25 3.63 -39.16 -1.66
C ILE A 25 2.74 -38.54 -0.58
N ASP A 26 3.36 -38.07 0.49
CA ASP A 26 2.68 -37.23 1.47
C ASP A 26 2.41 -35.85 0.86
N LEU A 27 1.13 -35.55 0.66
CA LEU A 27 0.67 -34.28 0.09
C LEU A 27 0.30 -33.25 1.16
N SER A 28 0.31 -33.62 2.45
CA SER A 28 -0.03 -32.71 3.54
C SER A 28 0.78 -31.40 3.55
N PRO A 29 2.09 -31.38 3.18
CA PRO A 29 2.83 -30.12 3.10
C PRO A 29 2.36 -29.16 2.00
N PHE A 30 1.56 -29.66 1.05
CA PHE A 30 1.01 -28.89 -0.08
C PHE A 30 -0.48 -28.57 0.10
N GLU A 31 -1.06 -28.87 1.26
CA GLU A 31 -2.40 -28.42 1.59
C GLU A 31 -2.41 -26.89 1.69
N GLN A 32 -3.40 -26.25 1.07
CA GLN A 32 -3.50 -24.80 1.01
C GLN A 32 -4.75 -24.30 1.73
N GLU A 33 -4.62 -23.17 2.41
CA GLU A 33 -5.73 -22.43 3.00
C GLU A 33 -5.69 -20.95 2.59
N GLU A 34 -6.79 -20.24 2.85
CA GLU A 34 -6.85 -18.80 2.60
C GLU A 34 -5.75 -18.07 3.38
N CYS A 35 -5.04 -17.19 2.68
CA CYS A 35 -4.02 -16.35 3.28
C CYS A 35 -4.60 -15.56 4.47
N PRO A 36 -4.02 -15.66 5.68
CA PRO A 36 -4.63 -15.10 6.87
C PRO A 36 -4.62 -13.57 6.89
N LEU A 37 -3.76 -12.91 6.10
CA LEU A 37 -3.74 -11.46 5.93
C LEU A 37 -4.87 -10.98 5.00
N CYS A 38 -4.89 -11.46 3.76
CA CYS A 38 -5.82 -10.96 2.74
C CYS A 38 -7.15 -11.71 2.64
N LYS A 39 -7.33 -12.82 3.37
CA LYS A 39 -8.54 -13.65 3.39
C LYS A 39 -8.98 -14.07 1.97
N GLY A 40 -8.06 -14.68 1.23
CA GLY A 40 -8.33 -15.15 -0.13
C GLY A 40 -8.31 -14.08 -1.23
N LYS A 41 -8.24 -12.78 -0.89
CA LYS A 41 -8.33 -11.70 -1.90
C LYS A 41 -7.11 -11.57 -2.80
N GLY A 42 -5.94 -12.02 -2.35
CA GLY A 42 -4.66 -11.77 -3.03
C GLY A 42 -4.13 -10.33 -2.85
N SER A 43 -4.91 -9.43 -2.25
CA SER A 43 -4.54 -8.02 -2.04
C SER A 43 -4.63 -7.58 -0.57
N HIS A 44 -3.71 -6.74 -0.12
CA HIS A 44 -3.70 -6.07 1.18
C HIS A 44 -3.51 -4.56 0.98
N ASN A 45 -4.36 -3.72 1.56
CA ASN A 45 -4.32 -2.26 1.39
C ASN A 45 -4.24 -1.77 -0.07
N GLU A 46 -5.04 -2.39 -0.96
CA GLU A 46 -5.06 -2.13 -2.42
C GLU A 46 -3.77 -2.52 -3.18
N TRP A 47 -2.82 -3.13 -2.49
CA TRP A 47 -1.60 -3.68 -3.07
C TRP A 47 -1.64 -5.19 -3.13
N GLU A 48 -0.72 -5.78 -3.89
CA GLU A 48 -0.49 -7.21 -3.84
C GLU A 48 -0.17 -7.63 -2.40
N CYS A 49 -0.84 -8.68 -1.91
CA CYS A 49 -0.66 -9.15 -0.55
C CYS A 49 0.79 -9.64 -0.36
N PRO A 50 1.58 -9.09 0.58
CA PRO A 50 3.00 -9.45 0.72
C PRO A 50 3.21 -10.90 1.17
N ILE A 51 2.23 -11.47 1.86
CA ILE A 51 2.28 -12.84 2.38
C ILE A 51 2.06 -13.88 1.27
N CYS A 52 1.01 -13.71 0.46
CA CYS A 52 0.65 -14.68 -0.58
C CYS A 52 0.99 -14.23 -2.00
N ARG A 53 1.56 -13.04 -2.18
CA ARG A 53 1.99 -12.47 -3.48
C ARG A 53 0.92 -12.56 -4.56
N GLY A 54 -0.30 -12.13 -4.24
CA GLY A 54 -1.40 -12.12 -5.20
C GLY A 54 -2.21 -13.43 -5.27
N VAL A 55 -1.65 -14.55 -4.84
CA VAL A 55 -2.28 -15.88 -4.96
C VAL A 55 -3.59 -16.00 -4.17
N GLY A 56 -3.64 -15.41 -2.99
CA GLY A 56 -4.79 -15.51 -2.08
C GLY A 56 -4.74 -16.71 -1.12
N THR A 57 -3.90 -17.71 -1.37
CA THR A 57 -3.70 -18.87 -0.49
C THR A 57 -2.25 -19.00 -0.04
N VAL A 58 -2.02 -19.78 1.02
CA VAL A 58 -0.69 -20.19 1.53
C VAL A 58 -0.73 -21.65 1.96
N ASP A 59 0.43 -22.29 2.08
CA ASP A 59 0.54 -23.66 2.57
C ASP A 59 0.20 -23.73 4.07
N VAL A 60 -0.56 -24.73 4.49
CA VAL A 60 -1.05 -24.86 5.88
C VAL A 60 0.08 -24.87 6.90
N GLU A 61 1.19 -25.54 6.60
CA GLU A 61 2.36 -25.59 7.48
C GLU A 61 2.96 -24.19 7.72
N ALA A 62 2.94 -23.32 6.70
CA ALA A 62 3.48 -21.97 6.80
C ALA A 62 2.58 -21.03 7.64
N ILE A 63 1.28 -21.31 7.77
CA ILE A 63 0.34 -20.42 8.49
C ILE A 63 0.78 -20.15 9.91
N SER A 64 1.27 -21.18 10.61
CA SER A 64 1.68 -21.07 12.01
C SER A 64 2.94 -20.21 12.20
N GLU A 65 3.71 -19.99 11.14
CA GLU A 65 4.95 -19.21 11.15
C GLU A 65 4.74 -17.75 10.71
N ILE A 66 3.56 -17.42 10.16
CA ILE A 66 3.26 -16.07 9.67
C ILE A 66 3.00 -15.14 10.86
N ASP A 67 3.92 -14.19 11.09
CA ASP A 67 3.68 -13.06 11.98
C ASP A 67 2.88 -11.98 11.25
N LEU A 68 1.67 -11.71 11.73
CA LEU A 68 0.79 -10.68 11.19
C LEU A 68 0.93 -9.32 11.90
N SER A 69 1.66 -9.25 13.01
CA SER A 69 1.81 -8.01 13.78
C SER A 69 2.36 -6.83 12.96
N PRO A 70 3.28 -7.00 11.98
CA PRO A 70 3.74 -5.89 11.15
C PRO A 70 2.65 -5.26 10.28
N PHE A 71 1.61 -6.04 9.92
CA PHE A 71 0.52 -5.66 9.02
C PHE A 71 -0.73 -5.19 9.76
N GLU A 72 -0.67 -5.06 11.09
CA GLU A 72 -1.73 -4.39 11.85
C GLU A 72 -1.94 -2.98 11.31
N GLN A 73 -3.20 -2.54 11.28
CA GLN A 73 -3.57 -1.25 10.69
C GLN A 73 -3.61 -0.17 11.75
N GLU A 74 -2.87 0.90 11.52
CA GLU A 74 -2.91 2.12 12.33
C GLU A 74 -3.29 3.33 11.48
N GLU A 75 -3.80 4.38 12.12
CA GLU A 75 -4.16 5.62 11.43
C GLU A 75 -2.94 6.22 10.72
N CYS A 76 -3.10 6.57 9.45
CA CYS A 76 -2.04 7.23 8.69
C CYS A 76 -1.64 8.54 9.39
N PRO A 77 -0.34 8.73 9.71
CA PRO A 77 0.08 9.86 10.54
C PRO A 77 -0.03 11.22 9.83
N LEU A 78 -0.03 11.22 8.49
CA LEU A 78 -0.22 12.42 7.67
C LEU A 78 -1.69 12.89 7.69
N CYS A 79 -2.63 12.02 7.30
CA CYS A 79 -4.04 12.40 7.16
C CYS A 79 -4.89 12.13 8.42
N LYS A 80 -4.34 11.45 9.43
CA LYS A 80 -5.02 11.07 10.68
C LYS A 80 -6.35 10.36 10.43
N GLY A 81 -6.30 9.27 9.66
CA GLY A 81 -7.49 8.47 9.32
C GLY A 81 -8.40 9.05 8.23
N LYS A 82 -8.21 10.30 7.78
CA LYS A 82 -9.14 10.96 6.83
C LYS A 82 -9.05 10.46 5.39
N GLY A 83 -7.98 9.77 5.01
CA GLY A 83 -7.68 9.42 3.62
C GLY A 83 -7.34 10.61 2.72
N SER A 84 -7.33 11.84 3.22
CA SER A 84 -7.06 13.06 2.44
C SER A 84 -6.07 13.99 3.13
N HIS A 85 -5.23 14.64 2.32
CA HIS A 85 -4.26 15.67 2.72
C HIS A 85 -4.36 16.84 1.74
N ASN A 86 -4.48 18.07 2.24
CA ASN A 86 -4.64 19.28 1.41
C ASN A 86 -5.72 19.16 0.31
N GLU A 87 -6.90 18.66 0.69
CA GLU A 87 -8.07 18.42 -0.19
C GLU A 87 -7.82 17.43 -1.35
N CYS A 88 -6.66 16.77 -1.36
CA CYS A 88 -6.30 15.72 -2.30
C CYS A 88 -6.29 14.37 -1.56
N GLU A 89 -6.28 13.28 -2.33
CA GLU A 89 -6.02 11.96 -1.79
C GLU A 89 -4.68 11.95 -1.02
N CYS A 90 -4.66 11.34 0.16
CA CYS A 90 -3.45 11.27 0.97
C CYS A 90 -2.38 10.46 0.23
N PRO A 91 -1.19 11.01 -0.05
CA PRO A 91 -0.17 10.31 -0.84
C PRO A 91 0.43 9.10 -0.11
N ILE A 92 0.37 9.08 1.21
CA ILE A 92 0.92 8.00 2.04
C ILE A 92 -0.01 6.79 2.06
N CYS A 93 -1.30 6.99 2.36
CA CYS A 93 -2.28 5.90 2.49
C CYS A 93 -3.24 5.76 1.31
N ARG A 94 -3.10 6.60 0.27
CA ARG A 94 -3.88 6.54 -0.97
C ARG A 94 -5.39 6.48 -0.75
N GLY A 95 -5.90 7.31 0.14
CA GLY A 95 -7.34 7.34 0.43
C GLY A 95 -7.82 6.33 1.48
N VAL A 96 -7.04 5.29 1.80
CA VAL A 96 -7.44 4.25 2.76
C VAL A 96 -7.61 4.80 4.17
N GLY A 97 -6.75 5.73 4.57
CA GLY A 97 -6.76 6.32 5.91
C GLY A 97 -5.91 5.58 6.95
N THR A 98 -5.51 4.35 6.67
CA THR A 98 -4.61 3.53 7.51
C THR A 98 -3.34 3.13 6.77
N VAL A 99 -2.34 2.69 7.53
CA VAL A 99 -1.09 2.09 7.04
C VAL A 99 -0.69 0.92 7.95
N ASP A 100 0.18 0.05 7.45
CA ASP A 100 0.78 -1.04 8.24
C ASP A 100 1.65 -0.46 9.36
N VAL A 101 1.60 -1.05 10.56
CA VAL A 101 2.41 -0.64 11.72
C VAL A 101 3.89 -0.58 11.38
N GLU A 102 4.42 -1.56 10.65
CA GLU A 102 5.84 -1.58 10.24
C GLU A 102 6.20 -0.35 9.39
N ALA A 103 5.32 0.05 8.48
CA ALA A 103 5.52 1.18 7.59
C ALA A 103 5.54 2.52 8.33
N ILE A 104 4.88 2.66 9.48
CA ILE A 104 4.81 3.92 10.24
C ILE A 104 6.20 4.44 10.59
N SER A 105 7.09 3.54 11.01
CA SER A 105 8.44 3.91 11.42
C SER A 105 9.32 4.42 10.28
N GLU A 106 8.96 4.10 9.03
CA GLU A 106 9.69 4.47 7.82
C GLU A 106 9.13 5.72 7.11
N ILE A 107 7.94 6.19 7.51
CA ILE A 107 7.31 7.36 6.89
C ILE A 107 8.03 8.65 7.33
N ASP A 108 8.73 9.28 6.40
CA ASP A 108 9.22 10.64 6.57
C ASP A 108 8.12 11.66 6.25
N LEU A 109 7.69 12.40 7.29
CA LEU A 109 6.68 13.46 7.16
C LEU A 109 7.27 14.84 6.84
N SER A 110 8.60 14.99 6.89
CA SER A 110 9.27 16.28 6.62
C SER A 110 8.93 16.91 5.26
N PRO A 111 8.69 16.15 4.17
CA PRO A 111 8.30 16.72 2.88
C PRO A 111 6.88 17.33 2.87
N PHE A 112 6.04 16.97 3.83
CA PHE A 112 4.62 17.37 3.94
C PHE A 112 4.39 18.45 5.01
N GLU A 113 5.46 18.95 5.64
CA GLU A 113 5.39 20.13 6.50
C GLU A 113 4.74 21.29 5.74
N GLN A 114 3.80 21.99 6.38
CA GLN A 114 3.07 23.09 5.76
C GLN A 114 3.85 24.39 5.87
N GLU A 115 4.10 25.01 4.73
CA GLU A 115 4.76 26.30 4.61
C GLU A 115 3.82 27.32 3.95
N GLU A 116 4.00 28.61 4.26
CA GLU A 116 3.20 29.66 3.62
C GLU A 116 3.41 29.64 2.11
N CYS A 117 2.30 29.69 1.35
CA CYS A 117 2.38 29.75 -0.10
C CYS A 117 3.06 31.06 -0.53
N PRO A 118 4.17 31.01 -1.28
CA PRO A 118 4.97 32.20 -1.59
C PRO A 118 4.26 33.16 -2.55
N LEU A 119 3.35 32.66 -3.40
CA LEU A 119 2.59 33.48 -4.35
C LEU A 119 1.51 34.34 -3.67
N CYS A 120 0.79 33.77 -2.69
CA CYS A 120 -0.30 34.47 -2.01
C CYS A 120 0.04 34.92 -0.60
N THR A 121 1.26 34.65 -0.12
CA THR A 121 1.76 34.96 1.22
C THR A 121 0.76 34.54 2.31
N GLY A 122 0.35 33.27 2.29
CA GLY A 122 -0.62 32.74 3.27
C GLY A 122 -2.09 33.11 3.05
N LYS A 123 -2.43 34.04 2.13
CA LYS A 123 -3.81 34.56 2.01
C LYS A 123 -4.80 33.62 1.33
N GLY A 124 -4.33 32.57 0.67
CA GLY A 124 -5.15 31.69 -0.17
C GLY A 124 -5.70 32.35 -1.45
N ARG A 125 -5.45 33.65 -1.67
CA ARG A 125 -5.91 34.41 -2.84
C ARG A 125 -4.79 35.19 -3.51
N TYR A 126 -4.81 35.21 -4.82
CA TYR A 126 -3.89 35.97 -5.67
C TYR A 126 -4.70 36.66 -6.77
N ASN A 127 -4.53 37.97 -6.94
CA ASN A 127 -5.32 38.81 -7.86
C ASN A 127 -6.85 38.58 -7.75
N GLU A 128 -7.37 38.67 -6.52
CA GLU A 128 -8.79 38.49 -6.14
C GLU A 128 -9.39 37.10 -6.40
N ARG A 129 -8.66 36.20 -7.06
CA ARG A 129 -9.03 34.81 -7.34
C ARG A 129 -8.40 33.86 -6.31
N LEU A 130 -8.87 32.61 -6.29
CA LEU A 130 -8.20 31.52 -5.57
C LEU A 130 -6.76 31.41 -6.07
N CYS A 131 -5.81 31.32 -5.14
CA CYS A 131 -4.41 31.13 -5.49
C CYS A 131 -4.24 29.82 -6.28
N PRO A 132 -3.66 29.83 -7.48
CA PRO A 132 -3.56 28.63 -8.32
C PRO A 132 -2.60 27.58 -7.72
N ILE A 133 -1.64 28.01 -6.89
CA ILE A 133 -0.64 27.13 -6.27
C ILE A 133 -1.22 26.39 -5.07
N CYS A 134 -1.77 27.11 -4.09
CA CYS A 134 -2.32 26.51 -2.87
C CYS A 134 -3.83 26.26 -2.92
N LYS A 135 -4.49 26.55 -4.05
CA LYS A 135 -5.93 26.35 -4.29
C LYS A 135 -6.87 26.97 -3.24
N GLY A 136 -6.42 28.00 -2.53
CA GLY A 136 -7.21 28.62 -1.45
C GLY A 136 -6.76 28.29 -0.03
N ILE A 137 -5.92 27.26 0.14
CA ILE A 137 -5.48 26.77 1.46
C ILE A 137 -4.59 27.80 2.17
N GLY A 138 -3.76 28.52 1.41
CA GLY A 138 -2.80 29.49 1.95
C GLY A 138 -1.43 28.88 2.26
N THR A 139 -1.35 27.56 2.45
CA THR A 139 -0.10 26.81 2.63
C THR A 139 0.13 25.80 1.51
N VAL A 140 1.36 25.31 1.40
CA VAL A 140 1.74 24.18 0.55
C VAL A 140 2.70 23.26 1.30
N ASP A 141 2.82 22.02 0.84
CA ASP A 141 3.85 21.10 1.31
C ASP A 141 5.24 21.66 1.01
N LYS A 142 6.18 21.48 1.93
CA LYS A 142 7.58 21.89 1.76
C LYS A 142 8.20 21.36 0.46
N SER A 143 7.94 20.09 0.12
CA SER A 143 8.37 19.48 -1.14
C SER A 143 7.78 20.18 -2.38
N ALA A 144 6.58 20.74 -2.30
CA ALA A 144 5.99 21.49 -3.40
C ALA A 144 6.74 22.80 -3.68
N LEU A 145 7.36 23.41 -2.66
CA LEU A 145 8.15 24.64 -2.85
C LEU A 145 9.37 24.45 -3.74
N GLU A 146 9.96 23.25 -3.74
CA GLU A 146 11.16 22.96 -4.54
C GLU A 146 10.87 22.92 -6.05
N VAL A 147 9.60 22.72 -6.43
CA VAL A 147 9.15 22.59 -7.83
C VAL A 147 8.31 23.76 -8.32
N ILE A 148 7.92 24.67 -7.44
CA ILE A 148 7.16 25.86 -7.82
C ILE A 148 8.07 26.85 -8.53
N ASP A 149 7.77 27.13 -9.80
CA ASP A 149 8.37 28.23 -10.55
C ASP A 149 7.44 29.46 -10.53
N LEU A 150 7.85 30.48 -9.75
CA LEU A 150 7.08 31.71 -9.59
C LEU A 150 7.17 32.65 -10.80
N SER A 151 8.15 32.47 -11.70
CA SER A 151 8.34 33.36 -12.86
C SER A 151 7.14 33.35 -13.82
N TYR A 152 6.31 32.31 -13.78
CA TYR A 152 5.05 32.23 -14.54
C TYR A 152 3.96 33.22 -14.07
N PHE A 153 4.13 33.82 -12.88
CA PHE A 153 3.13 34.69 -12.25
C PHE A 153 3.61 36.14 -12.09
N GLU A 154 4.76 36.49 -12.67
CA GLU A 154 5.30 37.87 -12.72
C GLU A 154 4.74 38.69 -13.90
#